data_AF-A0A5C5B9U8-F1
#
_entry.id   AF-A0A5C5B9U8-F1
#
_cell.length_a   1.000
_cell.length_b   1.000
_cell.length_c   1.000
_cell.angle_alpha   90.00
_cell.angle_beta   90.00
_cell.angle_gamma   90.00
#
_symmetry.space_group_name_H-M   'P 1'
#
loop_
_entity.id
_entity.type
_entity.pdbx_description
1 polymer ?
#
loop_
_entity_poly.entity_id
_entity_poly.type
_entity_poly.pdbx_seq_one_letter_code
_entity_poly.pdbx_strand_id
1 'polypeptide(L)' 'MKTTIDIPDELARRARAVAHEHRTTLRELVISGVTAELDRRTAAPPIDFHFPTVAGHGLVSDVDPSDVIIRSYGISTP' A
#
# COMPACT_ATOMS: atom_id res chain seq x y z
N MET A 1 -22.45 -0.47 9.27
CA MET A 1 -23.07 0.87 9.18
C MET A 1 -23.64 1.06 7.77
N LYS A 2 -24.76 1.78 7.61
CA LYS A 2 -25.28 2.16 6.29
C LYS A 2 -24.85 3.60 6.01
N THR A 3 -24.21 3.81 4.87
CA THR A 3 -23.77 5.13 4.39
C THR A 3 -24.40 5.37 3.03
N THR A 4 -24.87 6.58 2.78
CA THR A 4 -25.39 7.02 1.48
C THR A 4 -24.32 7.85 0.79
N ILE A 5 -24.05 7.53 -0.48
CA ILE A 5 -23.10 8.25 -1.33
C ILE A 5 -23.76 8.50 -2.69
N ASP A 6 -23.55 9.69 -3.25
CA ASP A 6 -24.03 10.02 -4.59
C ASP A 6 -23.00 9.57 -5.63
N ILE A 7 -23.45 8.85 -6.64
CA ILE A 7 -22.61 8.33 -7.73
C ILE A 7 -23.16 8.91 -9.03
N PRO A 8 -22.32 9.56 -9.86
CA PRO A 8 -22.75 10.04 -11.17
C PRO A 8 -23.35 8.91 -12.02
N ASP A 9 -24.46 9.19 -12.70
CA ASP A 9 -25.22 8.16 -13.45
C ASP A 9 -24.36 7.38 -14.44
N GLU A 10 -23.47 8.07 -15.15
CA GLU A 10 -22.59 7.42 -16.13
C GLU A 10 -21.58 6.47 -15.46
N LEU A 11 -21.12 6.79 -14.25
CA LEU A 11 -20.27 5.89 -13.48
C LEU A 11 -21.09 4.69 -12.97
N ALA A 12 -22.29 4.93 -12.45
CA ALA A 12 -23.17 3.86 -12.00
C ALA A 12 -23.54 2.90 -13.15
N ARG A 13 -23.77 3.41 -14.35
CA ARG A 13 -24.06 2.63 -15.56
C ARG A 13 -22.89 1.70 -15.90
N ARG A 14 -21.67 2.24 -16.00
CA ARG A 14 -20.46 1.46 -16.30
C ARG A 14 -20.16 0.43 -15.23
N ALA A 15 -20.26 0.82 -13.95
CA ALA A 15 -20.03 -0.09 -12.83
C ALA A 15 -21.01 -1.26 -12.81
N ARG A 16 -22.29 -1.03 -13.15
CA ARG A 16 -23.30 -2.10 -13.27
C ARG A 16 -23.00 -3.06 -14.42
N ALA A 17 -22.53 -2.55 -15.56
CA ALA A 17 -22.15 -3.38 -16.70
C ALA A 17 -21.00 -4.33 -16.33
N VAL A 18 -19.95 -3.80 -15.69
CA VAL A 18 -18.82 -4.59 -15.18
C VAL A 18 -19.28 -5.61 -14.14
N ALA A 19 -20.10 -5.19 -13.18
CA ALA A 19 -20.61 -6.11 -12.17
C ALA A 19 -21.40 -7.28 -12.80
N HIS A 20 -22.21 -7.00 -13.82
CA HIS A 20 -22.95 -8.02 -14.54
C HIS A 20 -22.04 -8.99 -15.29
N GLU A 21 -21.04 -8.47 -16.01
CA GLU A 21 -20.06 -9.27 -16.75
C GLU A 21 -19.30 -10.24 -15.83
N HIS A 22 -18.92 -9.77 -14.64
CA HIS A 22 -18.21 -10.58 -13.64
C HIS A 22 -19.12 -11.36 -12.69
N ARG A 23 -20.44 -11.40 -12.94
CA ARG A 23 -21.44 -12.08 -12.08
C ARG A 23 -21.38 -11.66 -10.61
N THR A 24 -21.12 -10.39 -10.35
CA THR A 24 -21.06 -9.75 -9.02
C THR A 24 -22.11 -8.63 -8.92
N THR A 25 -22.17 -7.96 -7.78
CA THR A 25 -23.09 -6.85 -7.54
C THR A 25 -22.37 -5.50 -7.51
N LEU A 26 -23.10 -4.42 -7.79
CA LEU A 26 -22.58 -3.06 -7.65
C LEU A 26 -22.05 -2.80 -6.22
N ARG A 27 -22.71 -3.38 -5.21
CA ARG A 27 -22.28 -3.26 -3.81
C ARG A 27 -20.90 -3.88 -3.59
N GLU A 28 -20.69 -5.09 -4.07
CA GLU A 28 -19.41 -5.80 -3.95
C GLU A 28 -18.29 -5.06 -4.69
N LEU A 29 -18.60 -4.56 -5.89
CA LEU A 29 -17.66 -3.75 -6.66
C LEU A 29 -17.26 -2.45 -5.92
N VAL A 30 -18.23 -1.77 -5.29
CA VAL A 30 -17.95 -0.58 -4.48
C VAL A 30 -17.10 -0.92 -3.26
N ILE A 31 -17.42 -2.01 -2.54
CA ILE A 31 -16.64 -2.44 -1.38
C ILE A 31 -15.20 -2.75 -1.80
N SER A 32 -15.02 -3.56 -2.86
CA SER A 32 -13.69 -3.90 -3.38
C SER A 32 -12.90 -2.66 -3.81
N GLY A 33 -13.54 -1.72 -4.50
CA GLY A 33 -12.90 -0.48 -4.92
C GLY A 33 -12.45 0.40 -3.75
N VAL A 34 -13.28 0.52 -2.71
CA VAL A 34 -12.93 1.27 -1.49
C VAL A 34 -11.79 0.58 -0.75
N THR A 35 -11.83 -0.74 -0.58
CA THR A 35 -10.74 -1.50 0.06
C THR A 35 -9.42 -1.28 -0.67
N ALA A 36 -9.41 -1.45 -2.00
CA ALA A 36 -8.20 -1.26 -2.79
C ALA A 36 -7.65 0.17 -2.70
N GLU A 37 -8.53 1.18 -2.63
CA GLU A 37 -8.11 2.57 -2.46
C GLU A 37 -7.52 2.84 -1.06
N LEU A 38 -8.09 2.24 -0.01
CA LEU A 38 -7.53 2.31 1.32
C LEU A 38 -6.14 1.67 1.35
N ASP A 39 -5.99 0.47 0.79
CA ASP A 39 -4.71 -0.23 0.71
C ASP A 39 -3.67 0.58 -0.05
N ARG A 40 -4.05 1.21 -1.17
CA ARG A 40 -3.15 2.11 -1.93
C ARG A 40 -2.68 3.31 -1.11
N ARG A 41 -3.54 3.86 -0.25
CA ARG A 41 -3.22 5.04 0.56
C ARG A 41 -2.46 4.70 1.83
N THR A 42 -2.68 3.51 2.38
CA THR A 42 -2.04 3.05 3.63
C THR A 42 -0.78 2.24 3.37
N ALA A 43 -0.54 1.80 2.13
CA ALA A 43 0.72 1.20 1.73
C ALA A 43 1.86 2.19 2.03
N ALA A 44 2.64 1.86 3.05
CA ALA A 44 3.92 2.52 3.27
C ALA A 44 4.75 2.36 1.99
N PRO A 45 5.50 3.39 1.56
CA PRO A 45 6.41 3.23 0.44
C PRO A 45 7.28 2.00 0.71
N PRO A 46 7.47 1.10 -0.28
CA PRO A 46 8.43 0.02 -0.11
C PRO A 46 9.76 0.67 0.26
N ILE A 47 10.24 0.40 1.47
CA ILE A 47 11.58 0.85 1.87
C ILE A 47 12.54 -0.06 1.13
N ASP A 48 12.97 0.37 -0.05
CA ASP A 48 14.05 -0.27 -0.77
C ASP A 48 15.36 0.10 -0.07
N PHE A 49 15.78 -0.74 0.87
CA PHE A 49 17.10 -0.64 1.49
C PHE A 49 18.14 -1.06 0.46
N HIS A 50 18.47 -0.14 -0.44
CA HIS A 50 19.65 -0.28 -1.27
C HIS A 50 20.85 -0.04 -0.35
N PHE A 51 21.46 -1.11 0.17
CA PHE A 51 22.73 -1.03 0.89
C PHE A 51 23.83 -0.80 -0.15
N PRO A 52 24.40 0.42 -0.31
CA PRO A 52 25.53 0.61 -1.20
C PRO A 52 26.71 -0.16 -0.61
N THR A 53 27.10 -1.25 -1.27
CA THR A 53 28.34 -1.94 -0.94
C THR A 53 29.51 -1.09 -1.42
N VAL A 54 30.18 -0.41 -0.50
CA VAL A 54 31.44 0.27 -0.81
C VAL A 54 32.56 -0.78 -0.75
N ALA A 55 33.21 -1.02 -1.89
CA ALA A 55 34.38 -1.90 -2.04
C ALA A 55 34.18 -3.40 -1.69
N GLY A 56 32.94 -3.92 -1.72
CA GLY A 56 32.70 -5.37 -1.57
C GLY A 56 32.84 -5.91 -0.13
N HIS A 57 33.02 -5.05 0.87
CA HIS A 57 32.99 -5.41 2.28
C HIS A 57 31.60 -5.11 2.85
N GLY A 58 30.59 -5.88 2.43
CA GLY A 58 29.24 -5.81 3.00
C GLY A 58 29.25 -5.95 4.52
N LEU A 59 28.17 -5.50 5.16
CA LEU A 59 28.02 -5.42 6.63
C LEU A 59 28.66 -6.62 7.33
N VAL A 60 29.59 -6.31 8.24
CA VAL A 60 30.23 -7.26 9.15
C VAL A 60 29.14 -8.14 9.76
N SER A 61 29.35 -9.46 9.76
CA SER A 61 28.34 -10.47 10.14
C SER A 61 27.75 -10.31 11.55
N ASP A 62 28.31 -9.44 12.38
CA ASP A 62 27.88 -9.14 13.75
C ASP A 62 27.11 -7.83 13.89
N VAL A 63 26.65 -7.21 12.80
CA VAL A 63 25.83 -5.99 12.86
C VAL A 63 24.35 -6.36 12.76
N ASP A 64 23.60 -6.08 13.83
CA ASP A 64 22.15 -6.22 13.82
C ASP A 64 21.53 -5.20 12.84
N PRO A 65 20.59 -5.60 11.97
CA PRO A 65 19.95 -4.70 11.01
C PRO A 65 19.32 -3.44 11.64
N SER A 66 18.87 -3.52 12.89
CA SER A 66 18.30 -2.37 13.60
C SER A 66 19.33 -1.27 13.87
N ASP A 67 20.59 -1.64 14.13
CA ASP A 67 21.69 -0.70 14.39
C ASP A 67 22.04 0.13 13.14
N VAL A 68 21.88 -0.45 11.95
CA VAL A 68 22.14 0.25 10.69
C VAL A 68 21.08 1.32 10.40
N ILE A 69 19.83 1.05 10.77
CA ILE A 69 18.71 1.99 10.62
C ILE A 69 18.93 3.19 11.56
N ILE A 70 19.24 2.93 12.82
CA ILE A 70 19.52 3.96 13.85
C ILE A 70 20.64 4.89 13.38
N ARG A 71 21.75 4.31 12.89
CA ARG A 71 22.92 5.07 12.44
C ARG A 71 22.69 5.87 11.16
N SER A 72 21.92 5.32 10.20
CA SER A 72 21.69 5.97 8.90
C SER A 72 20.77 7.19 9.00
N TYR A 73 19.86 7.21 9.97
CA TYR A 73 18.92 8.32 10.19
C TYR A 73 19.29 9.22 11.38
N GLY A 74 20.45 9.00 12.00
CA GLY A 74 20.93 9.84 13.11
C GLY A 74 20.04 9.81 14.35
N ILE A 75 19.28 8.73 14.54
CA ILE A 75 18.34 8.60 15.65
C ILE A 75 19.16 8.23 16.89
N SER A 76 19.47 9.18 17.76
CA SER A 76 20.04 8.85 19.08
C SER A 76 18.92 8.29 19.96
N THR A 77 19.08 7.06 20.43
CA THR A 77 18.33 6.55 21.59
C THR A 77 18.74 7.31 22.86
N PRO A 78 17.79 7.60 23.78
CA PRO A 78 18.08 8.28 25.04
C PRO A 78 18.98 7.47 25.99
#